data_AF-A0A0K8Q859-F1
#
_entry.id   AF-A0A0K8Q859-F1
#
_cell.length_a   1.000
_cell.length_b   1.000
_cell.length_c   1.000
_cell.angle_alpha   90.00
_cell.angle_beta   90.00
_cell.angle_gamma   90.00
#
_symmetry.space_group_name_H-M   'P 1'
#
loop_
_entity.id
_entity.type
_entity.pdbx_description
1 polymer ?
#
loop_
_entity_poly.entity_id
_entity_poly.type
_entity_poly.pdbx_seq_one_letter_code
_entity_poly.pdbx_strand_id
1 'polypeptide(L)' 'MAGIFELVSADNGVRIRIVNGAGDVLAVSGTFRDTTAAVAGISDIRELAASAHISDRTTASPTRVSSRRAKP' A
#
# COMPACT_ATOMS: atom_id res chain seq x y z
N MET A 1 8.07 -19.96 9.22
CA MET A 1 7.67 -18.80 10.06
C MET A 1 6.59 -18.03 9.32
N ALA A 2 5.59 -17.47 10.00
CA ALA A 2 4.52 -16.72 9.33
C ALA A 2 5.05 -15.38 8.79
N GLY A 3 4.47 -14.88 7.68
CA GLY A 3 4.75 -13.53 7.20
C GLY A 3 4.18 -12.46 8.14
N ILE A 4 4.72 -11.24 8.06
CA ILE A 4 4.35 -10.12 8.94
C ILE A 4 4.04 -8.85 8.14
N PHE A 5 3.28 -7.96 8.78
CA PHE A 5 3.08 -6.58 8.34
C PHE A 5 3.94 -5.67 9.22
N GLU A 6 4.80 -4.87 8.59
CA GLU A 6 5.63 -3.88 9.27
C GLU A 6 5.14 -2.48 8.95
N LEU A 7 5.09 -1.60 9.95
CA LEU A 7 4.90 -0.17 9.76
C LEU A 7 6.28 0.49 9.74
N VAL A 8 6.60 1.19 8.66
CA VAL A 8 7.89 1.87 8.48
C VAL A 8 7.68 3.35 8.25
N SER A 9 8.57 4.17 8.81
CA SER A 9 8.56 5.62 8.56
C SER A 9 8.87 5.91 7.08
N ALA A 10 8.20 6.91 6.54
CA ALA A 10 8.46 7.50 5.24
C ALA A 10 8.58 9.03 5.39
N ASP A 11 9.15 9.70 4.38
CA ASP A 11 9.46 11.14 4.41
C ASP A 11 8.30 12.03 4.91
N ASN A 12 7.06 11.65 4.61
CA ASN A 12 5.86 12.39 4.99
C ASN A 12 4.77 11.52 5.62
N GLY A 13 5.14 10.41 6.28
CA GLY A 13 4.16 9.56 6.96
C GLY A 13 4.65 8.15 7.26
N VAL A 14 3.78 7.16 7.04
CA VAL A 14 4.02 5.75 7.36
C VAL A 14 3.69 4.89 6.14
N ARG A 15 4.50 3.88 5.85
CA ARG A 15 4.21 2.85 4.86
C ARG A 15 4.05 1.49 5.53
N ILE A 16 3.32 0.61 4.87
CA ILE A 16 3.19 -0.80 5.24
C ILE A 16 4.17 -1.58 4.36
N ARG A 17 4.93 -2.50 4.96
CA ARG A 17 5.66 -3.56 4.26
C ARG A 17 5.05 -4.91 4.60
N ILE A 18 4.92 -5.78 3.59
CA ILE A 18 4.56 -7.18 3.79
C ILE A 18 5.83 -8.00 3.60
N VAL A 19 6.22 -8.74 4.64
CA VAL A 19 7.46 -9.52 4.67
C VAL A 19 7.12 -11.00 4.81
N ASN A 20 7.71 -11.84 3.96
CA ASN A 20 7.50 -13.28 4.03
C ASN A 20 8.27 -13.91 5.20
N GLY A 21 8.05 -15.20 5.48
CA GLY A 21 8.74 -15.90 6.57
C GLY A 21 10.26 -16.08 6.40
N ALA A 22 10.80 -15.74 5.22
CA ALA A 22 12.23 -15.74 4.91
C ALA A 22 12.87 -14.36 5.09
N GLY A 23 12.08 -13.30 5.30
CA GLY A 23 12.55 -11.92 5.42
C GLY A 23 12.47 -11.10 4.13
N ASP A 24 11.96 -11.66 3.02
CA ASP A 24 11.82 -10.93 1.77
C ASP A 24 10.62 -9.99 1.78
N VAL A 25 10.79 -8.80 1.22
CA VAL A 25 9.71 -7.83 1.03
C VAL A 25 8.88 -8.21 -0.19
N LEU A 26 7.62 -8.55 0.03
CA LEU A 26 6.67 -8.89 -1.03
C LEU A 26 5.95 -7.66 -1.59
N ALA A 27 5.65 -6.68 -0.73
CA ALA A 27 4.94 -5.47 -1.12
C ALA A 27 5.28 -4.28 -0.21
N VAL A 28 5.19 -3.07 -0.78
CA VAL A 28 5.27 -1.80 -0.07
C VAL A 28 4.07 -0.96 -0.47
N SER A 29 3.32 -0.46 0.50
CA SER A 29 2.17 0.41 0.24
C SER A 29 2.60 1.81 -0.21
N GLY A 30 1.63 2.60 -0.69
CA GLY A 30 1.74 4.06 -0.67
C GLY A 30 1.91 4.61 0.75
N THR A 31 2.22 5.90 0.87
CA THR A 31 2.37 6.56 2.18
C THR A 31 1.01 6.91 2.77
N PHE A 32 0.77 6.46 4.00
CA PHE A 32 -0.32 6.88 4.87
C PHE A 32 0.10 8.09 5.70
N ARG A 33 -0.88 8.93 6.08
CA ARG A 33 -0.66 10.12 6.91
C ARG A 33 -0.07 9.81 8.29
N ASP A 34 -0.47 8.71 8.90
CA ASP A 34 -0.09 8.31 10.26
C ASP A 34 -0.28 6.80 10.47
N THR A 35 0.18 6.32 11.63
CA THR A 35 0.12 4.92 12.04
C THR A 35 -1.32 4.38 12.09
N THR A 36 -2.29 5.19 12.55
CA THR A 36 -3.70 4.78 12.65
C THR A 36 -4.26 4.49 11.27
N ALA A 37 -4.01 5.36 10.29
CA ALA A 37 -4.41 5.15 8.91
C ALA A 37 -3.73 3.92 8.28
N ALA A 38 -2.45 3.69 8.58
CA ALA A 38 -1.74 2.50 8.12
C ALA A 38 -2.33 1.20 8.72
N VAL A 39 -2.68 1.19 10.01
CA VAL A 39 -3.34 0.04 10.65
C VAL A 39 -4.71 -0.25 10.02
N ALA A 40 -5.49 0.79 9.73
CA ALA A 40 -6.76 0.63 9.00
C ALA A 40 -6.52 0.00 7.62
N GLY A 41 -5.50 0.46 6.89
CA GLY A 41 -5.09 -0.14 5.61
C GLY A 41 -4.65 -1.61 5.74
N ILE A 42 -4.04 -2.03 6.86
CA ILE A 42 -3.75 -3.45 7.11
C ILE A 42 -5.04 -4.26 7.22
N SER A 43 -6.08 -3.74 7.88
CA SER A 43 -7.38 -4.41 7.97
C SER A 43 -7.99 -4.61 6.58
N ASP A 44 -7.99 -3.56 5.75
CA ASP A 44 -8.48 -3.64 4.37
C ASP A 44 -7.68 -4.64 3.54
N ILE A 45 -6.34 -4.63 3.67
CA ILE A 45 -5.47 -5.59 2.97
C ILE A 45 -5.79 -7.01 3.43
N ARG A 46 -6.03 -7.27 4.72
CA ARG A 46 -6.37 -8.62 5.20
C ARG A 46 -7.69 -9.10 4.65
N GLU A 47 -8.70 -8.23 4.58
CA GLU A 47 -10.00 -8.56 4.00
C GLU A 47 -9.87 -8.88 2.50
N LEU A 48 -9.10 -8.07 1.76
CA LEU A 48 -8.94 -8.21 0.32
C LEU A 48 -7.98 -9.34 -0.08
N ALA A 49 -6.89 -9.55 0.66
CA ALA A 49 -5.80 -10.45 0.26
C ALA A 49 -6.24 -11.92 0.08
N ALA A 50 -7.33 -12.33 0.73
CA ALA A 50 -7.83 -13.69 0.61
C ALA A 50 -8.56 -13.96 -0.71
N SER A 51 -9.25 -12.97 -1.29
CA SER A 51 -10.22 -13.22 -2.37
C SER A 51 -10.35 -12.11 -3.43
N ALA A 52 -9.59 -11.02 -3.33
CA ALA A 52 -9.67 -9.94 -4.31
C ALA A 52 -9.35 -10.44 -5.73
N HIS A 53 -10.10 -9.94 -6.71
CA HIS A 53 -9.91 -10.30 -8.12
C HIS A 53 -8.61 -9.69 -8.67
N ILE A 54 -7.83 -10.48 -9.41
CA ILE A 54 -6.61 -10.03 -10.07
C ILE A 54 -6.98 -9.31 -11.39
N SER A 55 -6.67 -8.02 -11.48
CA SER A 55 -6.80 -7.23 -12.71
C SER A 55 -5.42 -6.83 -13.21
N ASP A 56 -5.01 -7.36 -14.36
CA ASP A 56 -3.74 -7.00 -15.01
C ASP A 56 -3.85 -5.60 -15.65
N ARG A 57 -2.91 -4.71 -15.27
CA ARG A 57 -2.81 -3.32 -15.76
C ARG A 57 -1.43 -3.01 -16.35
N THR A 58 -0.61 -4.02 -16.63
CA THR A 58 0.77 -3.85 -17.12
C THR A 58 0.87 -3.15 -18.48
N THR A 59 -0.19 -3.19 -19.30
CA THR A 59 -0.26 -2.56 -20.63
C THR A 59 -1.12 -1.29 -20.67
N ALA A 60 -1.76 -0.92 -19.56
CA ALA A 60 -2.56 0.29 -19.50
C ALA A 60 -1.62 1.49 -19.38
N SER A 61 -1.57 2.35 -20.41
CA SER A 61 -0.88 3.65 -20.32
C SER A 61 -1.33 4.38 -19.05
N PRO A 62 -0.40 4.84 -18.18
CA PRO A 62 -0.80 5.57 -16.99
C PRO A 62 -1.46 6.87 -17.42
N THR A 63 -2.80 6.91 -17.31
CA THR A 63 -3.55 8.15 -17.46
C THR A 63 -3.08 9.08 -16.35
N ARG A 64 -2.20 10.02 -16.69
CA ARG A 64 -1.69 11.04 -15.77
C ARG A 64 -2.90 11.84 -15.27
N VAL A 65 -3.34 11.56 -14.05
CA VAL A 65 -4.37 12.37 -13.40
C VAL A 65 -3.72 13.72 -13.12
N SER A 66 -3.97 14.70 -14.01
CA SER A 66 -3.54 16.06 -13.79
C SER A 66 -4.37 16.62 -12.64
N SER A 67 -3.76 16.78 -11.46
CA SER A 67 -4.34 17.54 -10.38
C SER A 67 -4.39 19.01 -10.81
N ARG A 68 -5.51 19.46 -11.38
CA ARG A 68 -5.78 20.90 -11.54
C ARG A 68 -5.94 21.49 -10.15
N ARG A 69 -4.89 22.16 -9.67
CA ARG A 69 -4.98 23.14 -8.58
C ARG A 69 -5.73 24.35 -9.11
N ALA A 70 -6.98 24.52 -8.71
CA ALA A 70 -7.74 25.74 -8.99
C ALA A 70 -7.78 26.62 -7.72
N LYS A 71 -7.05 27.73 -7.75
CA LYS A 71 -7.48 29.05 -7.22
C LYS A 71 -6.48 30.14 -7.61
N PRO A 72 -6.95 31.38 -7.84
CA PRO A 72 -7.15 32.32 -6.72
C PRO A 72 -8.61 32.56 -6.34
#